data_AF-A0A3P6L850-F1
#
_entry.id   AF-A0A3P6L850-F1
#
_cell.length_a   1.000
_cell.length_b   1.000
_cell.length_c   1.000
_cell.angle_alpha   90.00
_cell.angle_beta   90.00
_cell.angle_gamma   90.00
#
_symmetry.space_group_name_H-M   'P 1'
#
loop_
_entity.id
_entity.type
_entity.pdbx_description
1 polymer ?
#
loop_
_entity_poly.entity_id
_entity_poly.type
_entity_poly.pdbx_seq_one_letter_code
_entity_poly.pdbx_strand_id
1 'polypeptide(L)'
;MIIKRTPQAASPLASWLSYLENLHSKTIDLGLERVSQVAARLGVQKPAPFVFTVAGTNGKGTTCRTLESILMAAGYKVGVYSSPHLVRYTERVRVQGQELPESAHTASFAEIESARGDISLTYFEYGTLSALWLFKQAQLDVVILEVGLGGRLDATNIVDADVAVVTSIALDHTDWLGPDRESIGREKAGIFRSAKPAIVGEPEMPSTIADVAQEKGALLQRRGVEWNYSVTDHDWAFSDAHGTLENLPLPLVPQPNAATALAALHASGLEVSENAIRDGIASAILPGRFQIVSESPRVIFDVAHNPHAAEYLTGRMKALPKNGRVLAVIGMLHDKDIAGTLAWLKSVVDDWYCAPLEGPRGATAEQLLEHLGNGKSFDSVAQAWDAAMADAKAEDTVLVCGSFHTVAHVMEVIDARRSGGK
;
A
#
# COMPACT_ATOMS: atom_id res chain seq x y z
N MET A 1 13.28 -31.52 16.41
CA MET A 1 13.90 -30.57 15.48
C MET A 1 13.52 -31.03 14.07
N ILE A 2 12.44 -30.50 13.49
CA ILE A 2 12.08 -30.83 12.11
C ILE A 2 13.04 -30.03 11.23
N ILE A 3 13.97 -30.71 10.56
CA ILE A 3 14.76 -30.09 9.50
C ILE A 3 13.74 -29.79 8.38
N LYS A 4 13.20 -28.56 8.35
CA LYS A 4 12.40 -28.11 7.20
C LYS A 4 13.34 -28.14 5.99
N ARG A 5 13.10 -29.07 5.06
CA ARG A 5 13.85 -29.14 3.79
C ARG A 5 13.77 -27.77 3.11
N THR A 6 14.92 -27.22 2.72
CA THR A 6 14.98 -26.01 1.90
C THR A 6 14.23 -26.25 0.59
N PRO A 7 13.24 -25.40 0.23
CA PRO A 7 12.53 -25.50 -1.04
C PRO A 7 13.47 -25.29 -2.25
N GLN A 8 13.06 -25.77 -3.41
CA GLN A 8 13.80 -25.65 -4.67
C GLN A 8 12.98 -24.82 -5.68
N ALA A 9 13.58 -24.46 -6.82
CA ALA A 9 12.90 -23.67 -7.85
C ALA A 9 11.58 -24.31 -8.34
N ALA A 10 11.51 -25.64 -8.38
CA ALA A 10 10.32 -26.39 -8.77
C ALA A 10 9.31 -26.62 -7.63
N SER A 11 9.62 -26.21 -6.39
CA SER A 11 8.69 -26.32 -5.26
C SER A 11 7.52 -25.35 -5.43
N PRO A 12 6.30 -25.69 -4.97
CA PRO A 12 5.17 -24.77 -4.99
C PRO A 12 5.46 -23.48 -4.24
N LEU A 13 4.87 -22.36 -4.68
CA LEU A 13 5.06 -21.05 -4.04
C LEU A 13 4.68 -21.10 -2.55
N ALA A 14 3.58 -21.77 -2.19
CA ALA A 14 3.16 -21.93 -0.80
C ALA A 14 4.24 -22.60 0.09
N SER A 15 5.04 -23.52 -0.45
CA SER A 15 6.15 -24.14 0.29
C SER A 15 7.28 -23.14 0.55
N TRP A 16 7.57 -22.27 -0.41
CA TRP A 16 8.51 -21.15 -0.24
C TRP A 16 8.01 -20.16 0.81
N LEU A 17 6.75 -19.74 0.75
CA LEU A 17 6.19 -18.79 1.72
C LEU A 17 6.26 -19.33 3.15
N SER A 18 5.86 -20.59 3.37
CA SER A 18 5.98 -21.23 4.69
C SER A 18 7.44 -21.37 5.17
N TYR A 19 8.39 -21.57 4.25
CA TYR A 19 9.82 -21.57 4.59
C TYR A 19 10.28 -20.17 5.02
N LEU A 20 9.96 -19.14 4.24
CA LEU A 20 10.37 -17.75 4.50
C LEU A 20 9.79 -17.19 5.80
N GLU A 21 8.55 -17.56 6.15
CA GLU A 21 7.92 -17.19 7.43
C GLU A 21 8.68 -17.71 8.66
N ASN A 22 9.50 -18.75 8.49
CA ASN A 22 10.23 -19.42 9.56
C ASN A 22 11.76 -19.30 9.42
N LEU A 23 12.25 -18.58 8.41
CA LEU A 23 13.68 -18.54 8.06
C LEU A 23 14.51 -17.70 9.05
N HIS A 24 13.94 -16.61 9.56
CA HIS A 24 14.63 -15.66 10.43
C HIS A 24 14.09 -15.73 11.86
N SER A 25 14.94 -15.48 12.85
CA SER A 25 14.57 -15.53 14.27
C SER A 25 13.58 -14.44 14.69
N LYS A 26 13.45 -13.38 13.88
CA LYS A 26 12.47 -12.30 14.07
C LYS A 26 11.65 -12.13 12.80
N THR A 27 10.36 -11.83 12.95
CA THR A 27 9.51 -11.49 11.81
C THR A 27 9.93 -10.17 11.14
N ILE A 28 10.35 -9.19 11.95
CA ILE A 28 10.86 -7.89 11.52
C ILE A 28 12.23 -7.69 12.17
N ASP A 29 13.25 -7.44 11.35
CA ASP A 29 14.60 -7.09 11.80
C ASP A 29 15.13 -6.01 10.85
N LEU A 30 14.93 -4.75 11.24
CA LEU A 30 15.28 -3.59 10.42
C LEU A 30 16.80 -3.39 10.36
N GLY A 31 17.33 -3.26 9.15
CA GLY A 31 18.75 -3.09 8.89
C GLY A 31 19.05 -3.34 7.41
N LEU A 32 20.06 -2.67 6.88
CA LEU A 32 20.39 -2.76 5.45
C LEU A 32 21.59 -3.65 5.16
N GLU A 33 22.43 -3.96 6.15
CA GLU A 33 23.72 -4.62 5.91
C GLU A 33 23.56 -6.01 5.28
N ARG A 34 22.74 -6.88 5.90
CA ARG A 34 22.51 -8.25 5.44
C ARG A 34 21.95 -8.29 4.03
N VAL A 35 20.84 -7.59 3.82
CA VAL A 35 20.16 -7.54 2.51
C VAL A 35 21.00 -6.86 1.43
N SER A 36 21.79 -5.82 1.75
CA SER A 36 22.66 -5.15 0.79
C SER A 36 23.79 -6.05 0.29
N GLN A 37 24.40 -6.87 1.17
CA GLN A 37 25.43 -7.82 0.76
C GLN A 37 24.89 -8.85 -0.24
N VAL A 38 23.68 -9.38 0.00
CA VAL A 38 23.05 -10.34 -0.93
C VAL A 38 22.61 -9.64 -2.22
N ALA A 39 22.07 -8.43 -2.15
CA ALA A 39 21.72 -7.64 -3.33
C ALA A 39 22.92 -7.35 -4.23
N ALA A 40 24.09 -7.06 -3.64
CA ALA A 40 25.33 -6.85 -4.37
C ALA A 40 25.80 -8.12 -5.08
N ARG A 41 25.72 -9.29 -4.42
CA ARG A 41 26.04 -10.60 -5.05
C ARG A 41 25.14 -10.91 -6.25
N LEU A 42 23.85 -10.58 -6.15
CA LEU A 42 22.87 -10.75 -7.24
C LEU A 42 22.97 -9.64 -8.30
N GLY A 43 23.65 -8.53 -7.99
CA GLY A 43 23.73 -7.33 -8.81
C GLY A 43 22.37 -6.66 -9.04
N VAL A 44 21.46 -6.67 -8.07
CA VAL A 44 20.06 -6.20 -8.23
C VAL A 44 19.80 -4.79 -7.66
N GLN A 45 20.85 -4.09 -7.19
CA GLN A 45 20.73 -2.76 -6.60
C GLN A 45 20.30 -1.66 -7.60
N LYS A 46 20.42 -1.92 -8.90
CA LYS A 46 19.87 -1.07 -9.96
C LYS A 46 18.89 -1.89 -10.82
N PRO A 47 17.62 -2.01 -10.39
CA PRO A 47 16.64 -2.89 -11.04
C PRO A 47 16.13 -2.34 -12.38
N ALA A 48 16.25 -1.03 -12.62
CA ALA A 48 15.92 -0.35 -13.88
C ALA A 48 16.78 0.92 -14.05
N PRO A 49 16.80 1.54 -15.25
CA PRO A 49 17.44 2.83 -15.47
C PRO A 49 16.89 3.96 -14.60
N PHE A 50 15.59 3.94 -14.29
CA PHE A 50 14.92 4.93 -13.44
C PHE A 50 14.15 4.28 -12.29
N VAL A 51 14.28 4.80 -11.07
CA VAL A 51 13.59 4.26 -9.89
C VAL A 51 12.84 5.32 -9.09
N PHE A 52 11.55 5.07 -8.84
CA PHE A 52 10.79 5.75 -7.80
C PHE A 52 10.79 4.91 -6.51
N THR A 53 10.99 5.53 -5.36
CA THR A 53 10.74 4.88 -4.05
C THR A 53 9.72 5.68 -3.26
N VAL A 54 8.69 5.01 -2.77
CA VAL A 54 7.50 5.63 -2.17
C VAL A 54 7.33 5.17 -0.72
N ALA A 55 7.64 6.07 0.21
CA ALA A 55 7.36 5.96 1.63
C ALA A 55 6.06 6.71 2.00
N GLY A 56 5.58 6.45 3.21
CA GLY A 56 4.40 7.12 3.78
C GLY A 56 3.74 6.27 4.84
N THR A 57 2.90 6.88 5.67
CA THR A 57 2.02 6.12 6.58
C THR A 57 0.90 5.50 5.74
N ASN A 58 0.10 6.35 5.08
CA ASN A 58 -0.98 5.95 4.20
C ASN A 58 -0.75 6.41 2.75
N GLY A 59 -1.36 5.73 1.78
CA GLY A 59 -1.40 6.17 0.39
C GLY A 59 -0.30 5.68 -0.54
N LYS A 60 0.74 5.01 0.00
CA LYS A 60 1.88 4.44 -0.75
C LYS A 60 1.43 3.64 -1.98
N GLY A 61 0.73 2.51 -1.78
CA GLY A 61 0.28 1.66 -2.87
C GLY A 61 -0.55 2.37 -3.94
N THR A 62 -1.42 3.33 -3.57
CA THR A 62 -2.22 4.09 -4.54
C THR A 62 -1.40 5.13 -5.30
N THR A 63 -0.42 5.78 -4.67
CA THR A 63 0.54 6.65 -5.36
C THR A 63 1.38 5.82 -6.35
N CYS A 64 1.86 4.65 -5.94
CA CYS A 64 2.57 3.72 -6.83
C CYS A 64 1.68 3.31 -8.02
N ARG A 65 0.40 3.01 -7.79
CA ARG A 65 -0.56 2.64 -8.85
C ARG A 65 -0.85 3.80 -9.80
N THR A 66 -0.93 5.04 -9.33
CA THR A 66 -1.08 6.19 -10.23
C THR A 66 0.15 6.39 -11.10
N LEU A 67 1.36 6.33 -10.52
CA LEU A 67 2.62 6.36 -11.28
C LEU A 67 2.67 5.23 -12.32
N GLU A 68 2.37 4.00 -11.91
CA GLU A 68 2.30 2.81 -12.77
C GLU A 68 1.37 3.04 -13.98
N SER A 69 0.17 3.53 -13.72
CA SER A 69 -0.84 3.75 -14.75
C SER A 69 -0.41 4.81 -15.77
N ILE A 70 0.08 5.96 -15.30
CA ILE A 70 0.51 7.06 -16.17
C ILE A 70 1.74 6.65 -17.01
N LEU A 71 2.73 6.00 -16.39
CA LEU A 71 3.96 5.60 -17.09
C LEU A 71 3.68 4.51 -18.14
N MET A 72 2.77 3.57 -17.88
CA MET A 72 2.34 2.60 -18.89
C MET A 72 1.57 3.27 -20.03
N ALA A 73 0.69 4.23 -19.74
CA ALA A 73 -0.01 5.02 -20.76
C ALA A 73 0.97 5.83 -21.63
N ALA A 74 2.11 6.23 -21.07
CA ALA A 74 3.21 6.88 -21.78
C ALA A 74 4.12 5.93 -22.57
N GLY A 75 3.89 4.61 -22.48
CA GLY A 75 4.62 3.59 -23.22
C GLY A 75 5.89 3.04 -22.55
N TYR A 76 6.17 3.41 -21.29
CA TYR A 76 7.28 2.83 -20.53
C TYR A 76 7.01 1.38 -20.13
N LYS A 77 8.07 0.59 -20.00
CA LYS A 77 8.07 -0.70 -19.33
C LYS A 77 8.22 -0.49 -17.82
N VAL A 78 7.17 -0.79 -17.07
CA VAL A 78 7.06 -0.47 -15.65
C VAL A 78 6.97 -1.74 -14.80
N GLY A 79 7.75 -1.76 -13.71
CA GLY A 79 7.62 -2.75 -12.63
C GLY A 79 7.22 -2.08 -11.33
N VAL A 80 6.35 -2.72 -10.55
CA VAL A 80 5.93 -2.21 -9.23
C VAL A 80 6.09 -3.28 -8.17
N TYR A 81 6.79 -2.91 -7.10
CA TYR A 81 6.80 -3.66 -5.85
C TYR A 81 5.83 -3.01 -4.87
N SER A 82 4.88 -3.78 -4.35
CA SER A 82 3.89 -3.32 -3.37
C SER A 82 3.73 -4.26 -2.18
N SER A 83 3.33 -3.74 -1.03
CA SER A 83 3.06 -4.55 0.17
C SER A 83 2.07 -3.88 1.14
N PRO A 84 1.31 -4.66 1.93
CA PRO A 84 1.13 -6.12 1.84
C PRO A 84 0.30 -6.52 0.59
N HIS A 85 -0.07 -7.79 0.49
CA HIS A 85 -1.04 -8.27 -0.51
C HIS A 85 -2.41 -8.48 0.14
N LEU A 86 -3.48 -8.53 -0.67
CA LEU A 86 -4.82 -8.88 -0.20
C LEU A 86 -5.00 -10.39 -0.15
N VAL A 87 -4.89 -11.07 -1.30
CA VAL A 87 -5.20 -12.51 -1.41
C VAL A 87 -3.96 -13.32 -1.80
N ARG A 88 -3.22 -12.89 -2.84
CA ARG A 88 -2.10 -13.65 -3.39
C ARG A 88 -0.76 -12.94 -3.19
N TYR A 89 0.27 -13.70 -2.85
CA TYR A 89 1.64 -13.17 -2.76
C TYR A 89 2.12 -12.52 -4.06
N THR A 90 1.70 -13.07 -5.21
CA THR A 90 2.04 -12.58 -6.55
C THR A 90 1.59 -11.13 -6.80
N GLU A 91 0.58 -10.62 -6.08
CA GLU A 91 0.15 -9.21 -6.13
C GLU A 91 1.28 -8.21 -5.82
N ARG A 92 2.28 -8.66 -5.05
CA ARG A 92 3.39 -7.82 -4.61
C ARG A 92 4.32 -7.40 -5.75
N VAL A 93 4.36 -8.14 -6.86
CA VAL A 93 5.25 -7.84 -7.99
C VAL A 93 4.43 -7.79 -9.25
N ARG A 94 4.32 -6.59 -9.83
CA ARG A 94 3.68 -6.38 -11.12
C ARG A 94 4.69 -5.94 -12.16
N VAL A 95 4.53 -6.45 -13.38
CA VAL A 95 5.24 -6.00 -14.58
C VAL A 95 4.21 -5.73 -15.65
N GLN A 96 4.23 -4.53 -16.25
CA GLN A 96 3.18 -4.07 -17.17
C GLN A 96 1.77 -4.24 -16.61
N GLY A 97 1.58 -3.92 -15.33
CA GLY A 97 0.29 -3.98 -14.65
C GLY A 97 -0.21 -5.39 -14.33
N GLN A 98 0.55 -6.44 -14.65
CA GLN A 98 0.18 -7.85 -14.45
C GLN A 98 1.05 -8.52 -13.39
N GLU A 99 0.45 -9.42 -12.62
CA GLU A 99 1.17 -10.34 -11.74
C GLU A 99 2.06 -11.29 -12.55
N LEU A 100 3.18 -11.70 -11.98
CA LEU A 100 4.05 -12.71 -12.60
C LEU A 100 3.59 -14.14 -12.23
N PRO A 101 3.88 -15.14 -13.08
CA PRO A 101 3.59 -16.53 -12.75
C PRO A 101 4.28 -16.97 -11.46
N GLU A 102 3.63 -17.82 -10.67
CA GLU A 102 4.22 -18.36 -9.42
C GLU A 102 5.61 -18.97 -9.64
N SER A 103 5.81 -19.65 -10.77
CA SER A 103 7.11 -20.24 -11.14
C SER A 103 8.23 -19.22 -11.30
N ALA A 104 7.92 -17.98 -11.68
CA ALA A 104 8.91 -16.90 -11.73
C ALA A 104 9.36 -16.53 -10.31
N HIS A 105 8.44 -16.47 -9.36
CA HIS A 105 8.74 -16.20 -7.94
C HIS A 105 9.54 -17.33 -7.30
N THR A 106 9.20 -18.60 -7.57
CA THR A 106 9.93 -19.73 -6.99
C THR A 106 11.33 -19.85 -7.58
N ALA A 107 11.50 -19.52 -8.86
CA ALA A 107 12.81 -19.41 -9.49
C ALA A 107 13.66 -18.30 -8.87
N SER A 108 13.11 -17.09 -8.70
CA SER A 108 13.83 -15.99 -8.06
C SER A 108 14.18 -16.29 -6.60
N PHE A 109 13.31 -16.98 -5.86
CA PHE A 109 13.62 -17.40 -4.50
C PHE A 109 14.77 -18.40 -4.41
N ALA A 110 14.86 -19.34 -5.36
CA ALA A 110 15.96 -20.28 -5.45
C ALA A 110 17.30 -19.58 -5.75
N GLU A 111 17.31 -18.57 -6.63
CA GLU A 111 18.50 -17.76 -6.90
C GLU A 111 18.99 -17.03 -5.66
N ILE A 112 18.07 -16.44 -4.88
CA ILE A 112 18.41 -15.76 -3.63
C ILE A 112 18.92 -16.75 -2.58
N GLU A 113 18.35 -17.95 -2.51
CA GLU A 113 18.75 -18.99 -1.55
C GLU A 113 20.20 -19.40 -1.79
N SER A 114 20.55 -19.56 -3.06
CA SER A 114 21.92 -19.83 -3.49
C SER A 114 22.85 -18.64 -3.18
N ALA A 115 22.44 -17.42 -3.53
CA ALA A 115 23.30 -16.24 -3.41
C ALA A 115 23.51 -15.75 -1.96
N ARG A 116 22.55 -15.98 -1.05
CA ARG A 116 22.66 -15.53 0.34
C ARG A 116 23.71 -16.31 1.13
N GLY A 117 23.95 -17.58 0.78
CA GLY A 117 24.80 -18.48 1.56
C GLY A 117 24.35 -18.52 3.02
N ASP A 118 25.26 -18.24 3.96
CA ASP A 118 24.95 -18.23 5.39
C ASP A 118 24.29 -16.93 5.89
N ILE A 119 24.13 -15.92 5.03
CA ILE A 119 23.47 -14.67 5.42
C ILE A 119 21.97 -14.94 5.63
N SER A 120 21.51 -14.69 6.85
CA SER A 120 20.09 -14.79 7.18
C SER A 120 19.32 -13.56 6.70
N LEU A 121 18.11 -13.80 6.18
CA LEU A 121 17.22 -12.78 5.64
C LEU A 121 15.82 -12.98 6.24
N THR A 122 15.17 -11.88 6.61
CA THR A 122 13.75 -11.85 6.97
C THR A 122 12.88 -12.12 5.76
N TYR A 123 11.60 -12.46 6.01
CA TYR A 123 10.59 -12.62 4.95
C TYR A 123 10.53 -11.40 4.00
N PHE A 124 10.58 -10.18 4.55
CA PHE A 124 10.48 -8.95 3.77
C PHE A 124 11.76 -8.63 2.99
N GLU A 125 12.95 -8.85 3.55
CA GLU A 125 14.22 -8.70 2.83
C GLU A 125 14.28 -9.68 1.65
N TYR A 126 13.88 -10.93 1.87
CA TYR A 126 13.85 -11.97 0.84
C TYR A 126 12.87 -11.64 -0.29
N GLY A 127 11.65 -11.22 0.06
CA GLY A 127 10.64 -10.77 -0.90
C GLY A 127 11.10 -9.56 -1.71
N THR A 128 11.78 -8.61 -1.07
CA THR A 128 12.34 -7.42 -1.74
C THR A 128 13.43 -7.81 -2.73
N LEU A 129 14.40 -8.65 -2.34
CA LEU A 129 15.43 -9.14 -3.26
C LEU A 129 14.81 -9.89 -4.46
N SER A 130 13.76 -10.66 -4.22
CA SER A 130 13.01 -11.36 -5.28
C SER A 130 12.36 -10.38 -6.26
N ALA A 131 11.72 -9.32 -5.77
CA ALA A 131 11.13 -8.30 -6.63
C ALA A 131 12.21 -7.63 -7.49
N LEU A 132 13.32 -7.20 -6.87
CA LEU A 132 14.44 -6.56 -7.59
C LEU A 132 15.06 -7.48 -8.65
N TRP A 133 15.21 -8.77 -8.33
CA TRP A 133 15.71 -9.77 -9.28
C TRP A 133 14.74 -9.94 -10.46
N LEU A 134 13.44 -10.07 -10.20
CA LEU A 134 12.41 -10.21 -11.24
C LEU A 134 12.37 -8.98 -12.17
N PHE A 135 12.47 -7.77 -11.62
CA PHE A 135 12.54 -6.54 -12.41
C PHE A 135 13.78 -6.46 -13.29
N LYS A 136 14.94 -6.85 -12.75
CA LYS A 136 16.18 -6.89 -13.52
C LYS A 136 16.08 -7.85 -14.72
N GLN A 137 15.43 -9.00 -14.55
CA GLN A 137 15.18 -9.94 -15.65
C GLN A 137 14.20 -9.39 -16.69
N ALA A 138 13.24 -8.58 -16.27
CA ALA A 138 12.20 -8.03 -17.14
C ALA A 138 12.67 -6.85 -18.03
N GLN A 139 13.89 -6.35 -17.84
CA GLN A 139 14.49 -5.26 -18.65
C GLN A 139 13.56 -4.04 -18.77
N LEU A 140 13.18 -3.52 -17.60
CA LEU A 140 12.24 -2.41 -17.45
C LEU A 140 12.91 -1.05 -17.65
N ASP A 141 12.11 -0.05 -18.01
CA ASP A 141 12.54 1.34 -18.08
C ASP A 141 12.43 2.02 -16.72
N VAL A 142 11.34 1.73 -15.99
CA VAL A 142 11.04 2.32 -14.69
C VAL A 142 10.65 1.24 -13.68
N VAL A 143 11.18 1.35 -12.46
CA VAL A 143 10.74 0.54 -11.31
C VAL A 143 10.20 1.46 -10.22
N ILE A 144 9.08 1.06 -9.61
CA ILE A 144 8.43 1.77 -8.51
C ILE A 144 8.46 0.85 -7.29
N LEU A 145 9.10 1.30 -6.20
CA LEU A 145 9.26 0.55 -4.96
C LEU A 145 8.40 1.17 -3.86
N GLU A 146 7.36 0.46 -3.42
CA GLU A 146 6.69 0.78 -2.16
C GLU A 146 7.54 0.32 -0.97
N VAL A 147 7.85 1.26 -0.07
CA VAL A 147 8.51 0.97 1.21
C VAL A 147 7.59 0.12 2.08
N GLY A 148 8.12 -0.95 2.66
CA GLY A 148 7.38 -1.82 3.58
C GLY A 148 7.07 -1.13 4.91
N LEU A 149 8.11 -0.71 5.63
CA LEU A 149 7.97 -0.06 6.94
C LEU A 149 9.03 1.04 7.13
N GLY A 150 8.57 2.23 7.53
CA GLY A 150 9.46 3.37 7.76
C GLY A 150 10.06 3.92 6.48
N GLY A 151 11.34 3.63 6.24
CA GLY A 151 12.11 4.09 5.08
C GLY A 151 13.60 3.87 5.26
N ARG A 152 14.21 4.54 6.25
CA ARG A 152 15.66 4.54 6.51
C ARG A 152 16.28 3.14 6.54
N LEU A 153 15.62 2.20 7.21
CA LEU A 153 16.10 0.82 7.40
C LEU A 153 15.26 -0.23 6.65
N ASP A 154 14.40 0.21 5.73
CA ASP A 154 13.59 -0.69 4.93
C ASP A 154 14.42 -1.35 3.82
N ALA A 155 14.15 -2.62 3.52
CA ALA A 155 14.89 -3.39 2.51
C ALA A 155 14.87 -2.72 1.12
N THR A 156 13.83 -1.96 0.78
CA THR A 156 13.77 -1.22 -0.49
C THR A 156 14.80 -0.09 -0.56
N ASN A 157 15.24 0.43 0.59
CA ASN A 157 16.19 1.54 0.67
C ASN A 157 17.64 1.15 0.35
N ILE A 158 17.90 -0.11 -0.01
CA ILE A 158 19.17 -0.53 -0.61
C ILE A 158 19.33 -0.06 -2.06
N VAL A 159 18.23 0.37 -2.68
CA VAL A 159 18.20 0.93 -4.03
C VAL A 159 18.26 2.45 -3.93
N ASP A 160 19.15 3.07 -4.71
CA ASP A 160 19.23 4.51 -4.81
C ASP A 160 18.17 5.02 -5.78
N ALA A 161 17.10 5.60 -5.24
CA ALA A 161 16.00 6.14 -6.01
C ALA A 161 16.42 7.41 -6.79
N ASP A 162 15.88 7.55 -8.00
CA ASP A 162 15.97 8.78 -8.79
C ASP A 162 14.96 9.82 -8.31
N VAL A 163 13.79 9.38 -7.82
CA VAL A 163 12.81 10.23 -7.13
C VAL A 163 12.31 9.50 -5.90
N ALA A 164 12.41 10.17 -4.75
CA ALA A 164 11.90 9.65 -3.49
C ALA A 164 10.62 10.39 -3.10
N VAL A 165 9.62 9.67 -2.60
CA VAL A 165 8.28 10.21 -2.31
C VAL A 165 7.87 9.87 -0.88
N VAL A 166 7.36 10.85 -0.13
CA VAL A 166 6.66 10.65 1.14
C VAL A 166 5.20 11.08 0.95
N THR A 167 4.27 10.13 0.99
CA THR A 167 2.86 10.40 0.70
C THR A 167 2.14 11.12 1.84
N SER A 168 2.27 10.61 3.08
CA SER A 168 1.66 11.17 4.29
C SER A 168 2.41 10.75 5.56
N ILE A 169 2.23 11.51 6.64
CA ILE A 169 2.73 11.23 7.99
C ILE A 169 1.58 11.23 9.00
N ALA A 170 1.33 10.06 9.54
CA ALA A 170 0.44 9.84 10.66
C ALA A 170 1.01 8.76 11.59
N LEU A 171 0.44 8.65 12.79
CA LEU A 171 0.81 7.62 13.78
C LEU A 171 0.39 6.24 13.28
N ASP A 172 1.40 5.41 13.02
CA ASP A 172 1.29 3.97 12.80
C ASP A 172 2.68 3.37 12.99
N HIS A 173 2.76 2.11 13.43
CA HIS A 173 4.02 1.41 13.71
C HIS A 173 4.95 2.16 14.68
N THR A 174 4.37 2.78 15.72
CA THR A 174 5.11 3.61 16.70
C THR A 174 6.19 2.85 17.46
N ASP A 175 6.03 1.53 17.60
CA ASP A 175 7.03 0.64 18.23
C ASP A 175 8.37 0.64 17.49
N TRP A 176 8.36 0.92 16.19
CA TRP A 176 9.55 0.91 15.32
C TRP A 176 10.01 2.31 14.93
N LEU A 177 9.06 3.22 14.72
CA LEU A 177 9.30 4.52 14.11
C LEU A 177 9.33 5.67 15.10
N GLY A 178 8.99 5.40 16.37
CA GLY A 178 8.85 6.41 17.41
C GLY A 178 7.41 6.88 17.61
N PRO A 179 7.14 7.61 18.71
CA PRO A 179 5.78 7.86 19.20
C PRO A 179 5.08 9.06 18.54
N ASP A 180 5.77 9.81 17.67
CA ASP A 180 5.29 11.10 17.17
C ASP A 180 5.56 11.31 15.67
N ARG A 181 4.92 12.34 15.10
CA ARG A 181 5.03 12.64 13.66
C ARG A 181 6.47 13.00 13.25
N GLU A 182 7.27 13.54 14.16
CA GLU A 182 8.65 13.95 13.88
C GLU A 182 9.59 12.73 13.77
N SER A 183 9.54 11.82 14.74
CA SER A 183 10.27 10.55 14.70
C SER A 183 9.88 9.72 13.47
N ILE A 184 8.58 9.62 13.18
CA ILE A 184 8.08 8.94 11.98
C ILE A 184 8.56 9.66 10.70
N GLY A 185 8.47 10.99 10.65
CA GLY A 185 8.92 11.80 9.51
C GLY A 185 10.39 11.56 9.17
N ARG A 186 11.26 11.61 10.18
CA ARG A 186 12.70 11.34 10.05
C ARG A 186 12.98 9.96 9.45
N GLU A 187 12.32 8.91 9.94
CA GLU A 187 12.51 7.55 9.43
C GLU A 187 12.08 7.42 7.97
N LYS A 188 10.96 8.03 7.57
CA LYS A 188 10.49 7.99 6.17
C LYS A 188 11.40 8.79 5.24
N ALA A 189 11.86 9.96 5.65
CA ALA A 189 12.81 10.78 4.87
C ALA A 189 14.16 10.08 4.64
N GLY A 190 14.44 8.99 5.36
CA GLY A 190 15.60 8.13 5.14
C GLY A 190 15.74 7.56 3.71
N ILE A 191 14.67 7.58 2.89
CA ILE A 191 14.75 7.20 1.47
C ILE A 191 15.28 8.30 0.54
N PHE A 192 15.41 9.54 1.00
CA PHE A 192 15.92 10.63 0.17
C PHE A 192 17.37 10.38 -0.28
N ARG A 193 17.76 10.97 -1.42
CA ARG A 193 19.08 10.84 -2.03
C ARG A 193 19.64 12.21 -2.40
N SER A 194 20.96 12.32 -2.35
CA SER A 194 21.66 13.57 -2.64
C SER A 194 21.40 14.03 -4.07
N ALA A 195 21.09 15.32 -4.23
CA ALA A 195 20.76 15.96 -5.50
C ALA A 195 19.59 15.32 -6.27
N LYS A 196 18.76 14.50 -5.61
CA LYS A 196 17.57 13.88 -6.19
C LYS A 196 16.30 14.52 -5.64
N PRO A 197 15.21 14.61 -6.43
CA PRO A 197 13.92 15.06 -5.95
C PRO A 197 13.41 14.25 -4.74
N ALA A 198 12.98 14.99 -3.72
CA ALA A 198 12.35 14.49 -2.51
C ALA A 198 10.94 15.09 -2.40
N ILE A 199 9.95 14.34 -2.86
CA ILE A 199 8.57 14.79 -3.02
C ILE A 199 7.79 14.49 -1.75
N VAL A 200 7.12 15.50 -1.20
CA VAL A 200 6.35 15.35 0.04
C VAL A 200 4.90 15.77 -0.19
N GLY A 201 4.00 14.78 -0.16
CA GLY A 201 2.55 14.94 -0.27
C GLY A 201 1.84 15.28 1.04
N GLU A 202 2.55 15.17 2.16
CA GLU A 202 2.06 15.53 3.49
C GLU A 202 1.88 17.06 3.60
N PRO A 203 0.64 17.57 3.70
CA PRO A 203 0.39 19.00 3.79
C PRO A 203 0.93 19.62 5.09
N GLU A 204 0.95 18.86 6.18
CA GLU A 204 1.48 19.29 7.48
C GLU A 204 2.81 18.60 7.75
N MET A 205 3.80 18.87 6.90
CA MET A 205 5.08 18.18 6.92
C MET A 205 5.83 18.40 8.25
N PRO A 206 6.22 17.32 8.97
CA PRO A 206 7.12 17.42 10.12
C PRO A 206 8.46 18.05 9.77
N SER A 207 9.02 18.85 10.68
CA SER A 207 10.27 19.59 10.46
C SER A 207 11.46 18.68 10.17
N THR A 208 11.50 17.51 10.82
CA THR A 208 12.55 16.49 10.62
C THR A 208 12.68 15.98 9.19
N ILE A 209 11.65 16.06 8.36
CA ILE A 209 11.75 15.71 6.93
C ILE A 209 12.64 16.72 6.21
N ALA A 210 12.51 18.02 6.53
CA ALA A 210 13.38 19.06 5.98
C ALA A 210 14.82 18.91 6.47
N ASP A 211 15.01 18.58 7.76
CA ASP A 211 16.34 18.32 8.33
C ASP A 211 17.04 17.20 7.56
N VAL A 212 16.38 16.05 7.36
CA VAL A 212 16.97 14.92 6.63
C VAL A 212 17.23 15.25 5.16
N ALA A 213 16.33 16.02 4.52
CA ALA A 213 16.56 16.49 3.17
C ALA A 213 17.83 17.36 3.09
N GLN A 214 18.03 18.26 4.04
CA GLN A 214 19.23 19.08 4.15
C GLN A 214 20.48 18.25 4.45
N GLU A 215 20.42 17.33 5.41
CA GLU A 215 21.52 16.40 5.77
C GLU A 215 22.01 15.61 4.55
N LYS A 216 21.09 15.19 3.68
CA LYS A 216 21.41 14.44 2.45
C LYS A 216 21.69 15.32 1.23
N GLY A 217 21.37 16.60 1.29
CA GLY A 217 21.37 17.49 0.12
C GLY A 217 20.35 17.08 -0.95
N ALA A 218 19.18 16.59 -0.54
CA ALA A 218 18.09 16.23 -1.44
C ALA A 218 17.29 17.47 -1.88
N LEU A 219 16.65 17.39 -3.05
CA LEU A 219 15.88 18.50 -3.64
C LEU A 219 14.42 18.41 -3.16
N LEU A 220 14.15 19.00 -1.99
CA LEU A 220 12.84 18.93 -1.35
C LEU A 220 11.77 19.70 -2.13
N GLN A 221 10.63 19.06 -2.42
CA GLN A 221 9.47 19.66 -3.09
C GLN A 221 8.17 19.22 -2.41
N ARG A 222 7.47 20.17 -1.80
CA ARG A 222 6.38 19.94 -0.84
C ARG A 222 5.07 20.48 -1.36
N ARG A 223 4.01 19.77 -1.00
CA ARG A 223 2.65 20.25 -1.12
C ARG A 223 2.48 21.58 -0.38
N GLY A 224 1.83 22.54 -1.03
CA GLY A 224 1.56 23.88 -0.48
C GLY A 224 2.74 24.85 -0.58
N VAL A 225 3.89 24.41 -1.09
CA VAL A 225 5.07 25.29 -1.31
C VAL A 225 5.57 25.18 -2.75
N GLU A 226 6.16 24.05 -3.12
CA GLU A 226 6.70 23.84 -4.48
C GLU A 226 5.63 23.36 -5.47
N TRP A 227 4.56 22.71 -4.98
CA TRP A 227 3.43 22.28 -5.80
C TRP A 227 2.13 22.26 -4.99
N ASN A 228 0.98 22.29 -5.65
CA ASN A 228 -0.33 22.18 -5.00
C ASN A 228 -1.40 21.60 -5.95
N TYR A 229 -2.60 21.36 -5.42
CA TYR A 229 -3.76 20.98 -6.20
C TYR A 229 -5.06 21.58 -5.64
N SER A 230 -6.06 21.74 -6.50
CA SER A 230 -7.43 22.14 -6.15
C SER A 230 -8.43 21.16 -6.76
N VAL A 231 -9.59 20.99 -6.14
CA VAL A 231 -10.59 19.99 -6.53
C VAL A 231 -11.95 20.66 -6.66
N THR A 232 -12.70 20.30 -7.69
CA THR A 232 -14.10 20.65 -7.88
C THR A 232 -14.97 19.39 -7.79
N ASP A 233 -16.29 19.52 -7.96
CA ASP A 233 -17.20 18.37 -7.97
C ASP A 233 -17.04 17.48 -9.21
N HIS A 234 -16.32 17.93 -10.24
CA HIS A 234 -16.26 17.26 -11.55
C HIS A 234 -14.84 16.96 -12.03
N ASP A 235 -13.86 17.71 -11.56
CA ASP A 235 -12.46 17.63 -11.97
C ASP A 235 -11.53 18.18 -10.88
N TRP A 236 -10.24 18.24 -11.19
CA TRP A 236 -9.24 18.87 -10.33
C TRP A 236 -8.13 19.50 -11.16
N ALA A 237 -7.35 20.37 -10.54
CA ALA A 237 -6.20 21.02 -11.15
C ALA A 237 -4.94 20.79 -10.31
N PHE A 238 -3.80 20.71 -10.98
CA PHE A 238 -2.48 20.56 -10.37
C PHE A 238 -1.57 21.70 -10.83
N SER A 239 -0.78 22.26 -9.91
CA SER A 239 0.20 23.30 -10.24
C SER A 239 1.55 23.09 -9.56
N ASP A 240 2.62 23.42 -10.27
CA ASP A 240 4.00 23.42 -9.79
C ASP A 240 4.85 24.49 -10.53
N ALA A 241 6.17 24.39 -10.44
CA ALA A 241 7.09 25.32 -11.12
C ALA A 241 7.08 25.21 -12.66
N HIS A 242 6.54 24.13 -13.23
CA HIS A 242 6.50 23.87 -14.67
C HIS A 242 5.19 24.34 -15.32
N GLY A 243 4.15 24.57 -14.53
CA GLY A 243 2.88 25.14 -14.98
C GLY A 243 1.68 24.56 -14.25
N THR A 244 0.52 24.64 -14.91
CA THR A 244 -0.75 24.13 -14.38
C THR A 244 -1.38 23.15 -15.36
N LEU A 245 -1.88 22.03 -14.82
CA LEU A 245 -2.72 21.08 -15.53
C LEU A 245 -4.15 21.21 -15.01
N GLU A 246 -5.04 21.70 -15.87
CA GLU A 246 -6.45 21.98 -15.56
C GLU A 246 -7.36 20.82 -15.99
N ASN A 247 -8.56 20.73 -15.43
CA ASN A 247 -9.60 19.77 -15.81
C ASN A 247 -9.12 18.31 -15.79
N LEU A 248 -8.25 17.93 -14.85
CA LEU A 248 -7.81 16.55 -14.69
C LEU A 248 -8.98 15.68 -14.21
N PRO A 249 -9.09 14.42 -14.67
CA PRO A 249 -10.17 13.54 -14.28
C PRO A 249 -10.09 13.22 -12.78
N LEU A 250 -11.23 13.23 -12.09
CA LEU A 250 -11.29 12.80 -10.69
C LEU A 250 -10.75 11.37 -10.56
N PRO A 251 -9.77 11.11 -9.68
CA PRO A 251 -9.14 9.81 -9.55
C PRO A 251 -10.05 8.80 -8.83
N LEU A 252 -9.89 7.53 -9.19
CA LEU A 252 -10.52 6.41 -8.45
C LEU A 252 -9.71 6.01 -7.20
N VAL A 253 -8.51 6.57 -7.05
CA VAL A 253 -7.68 6.48 -5.84
C VAL A 253 -7.83 7.76 -5.00
N PRO A 254 -7.34 7.80 -3.74
CA PRO A 254 -7.40 9.03 -2.96
C PRO A 254 -6.73 10.22 -3.64
N GLN A 255 -7.47 11.33 -3.74
CA GLN A 255 -7.04 12.58 -4.35
C GLN A 255 -5.62 13.03 -3.96
N PRO A 256 -5.22 13.05 -2.67
CA PRO A 256 -3.88 13.49 -2.29
C PRO A 256 -2.78 12.62 -2.91
N ASN A 257 -3.06 11.34 -3.10
CA ASN A 257 -2.10 10.36 -3.59
C ASN A 257 -1.90 10.49 -5.11
N ALA A 258 -2.96 10.83 -5.85
CA ALA A 258 -2.89 11.13 -7.28
C ALA A 258 -2.09 12.42 -7.53
N ALA A 259 -2.33 13.48 -6.74
CA ALA A 259 -1.56 14.72 -6.82
C ALA A 259 -0.08 14.50 -6.46
N THR A 260 0.21 13.69 -5.45
CA THR A 260 1.59 13.34 -5.07
C THR A 260 2.30 12.54 -6.16
N ALA A 261 1.60 11.60 -6.81
CA ALA A 261 2.14 10.86 -7.95
C ALA A 261 2.47 11.80 -9.12
N LEU A 262 1.59 12.76 -9.41
CA LEU A 262 1.81 13.74 -10.47
C LEU A 262 2.99 14.67 -10.18
N ALA A 263 3.13 15.14 -8.94
CA ALA A 263 4.29 15.91 -8.50
C ALA A 263 5.61 15.12 -8.67
N ALA A 264 5.60 13.84 -8.30
CA ALA A 264 6.76 12.97 -8.49
C ALA A 264 7.09 12.74 -9.96
N LEU A 265 6.06 12.57 -10.80
CA LEU A 265 6.23 12.43 -12.23
C LEU A 265 6.82 13.69 -12.87
N HIS A 266 6.32 14.88 -12.55
CA HIS A 266 6.87 16.14 -13.07
C HIS A 266 8.32 16.34 -12.64
N ALA A 267 8.63 16.10 -11.37
CA ALA A 267 10.00 16.24 -10.85
C ALA A 267 10.98 15.20 -11.42
N SER A 268 10.48 14.11 -12.02
CA SER A 268 11.32 13.05 -12.61
C SER A 268 12.01 13.48 -13.92
N GLY A 269 11.43 14.43 -14.65
CA GLY A 269 11.87 14.80 -16.00
C GLY A 269 11.64 13.72 -17.07
N LEU A 270 10.91 12.64 -16.76
CA LEU A 270 10.51 11.64 -17.75
C LEU A 270 9.57 12.25 -18.78
N GLU A 271 9.75 11.88 -20.05
CA GLU A 271 8.88 12.34 -21.14
C GLU A 271 7.52 11.65 -21.04
N VAL A 272 6.51 12.39 -20.60
CA VAL A 272 5.13 11.93 -20.49
C VAL A 272 4.19 12.98 -21.07
N SER A 273 3.34 12.57 -22.00
CA SER A 273 2.34 13.47 -22.58
C SER A 273 1.20 13.76 -21.60
N GLU A 274 0.58 14.93 -21.72
CA GLU A 274 -0.61 15.28 -20.94
C GLU A 274 -1.75 14.26 -21.12
N ASN A 275 -1.91 13.69 -22.33
CA ASN A 275 -2.89 12.64 -22.58
C ASN A 275 -2.62 11.38 -21.74
N ALA A 276 -1.35 10.93 -21.67
CA ALA A 276 -0.97 9.80 -20.83
C ALA A 276 -1.20 10.07 -19.34
N ILE A 277 -1.00 11.33 -18.89
CA ILE A 277 -1.35 11.75 -17.52
C ILE A 277 -2.85 11.59 -17.28
N ARG A 278 -3.68 12.14 -18.17
CA ARG A 278 -5.15 12.08 -18.06
C ARG A 278 -5.66 10.64 -18.07
N ASP A 279 -5.22 9.84 -19.05
CA ASP A 279 -5.60 8.44 -19.19
C ASP A 279 -5.15 7.60 -17.98
N GLY A 280 -3.91 7.82 -17.53
CA GLY A 280 -3.34 7.14 -16.38
C GLY A 280 -4.09 7.44 -15.08
N ILE A 281 -4.44 8.71 -14.82
CA ILE A 281 -5.19 9.11 -13.63
C ILE A 281 -6.61 8.53 -13.64
N ALA A 282 -7.29 8.58 -14.80
CA ALA A 282 -8.65 8.06 -14.94
C ALA A 282 -8.74 6.54 -14.75
N SER A 283 -7.69 5.80 -15.12
CA SER A 283 -7.63 4.33 -15.03
C SER A 283 -6.97 3.81 -13.75
N ALA A 284 -6.29 4.67 -12.99
CA ALA A 284 -5.63 4.27 -11.76
C ALA A 284 -6.65 3.84 -10.69
N ILE A 285 -6.74 2.54 -10.45
CA ILE A 285 -7.55 1.93 -9.39
C ILE A 285 -6.73 0.86 -8.68
N LEU A 286 -6.93 0.71 -7.36
CA LEU A 286 -6.30 -0.33 -6.55
C LEU A 286 -7.36 -1.05 -5.71
N PRO A 287 -7.49 -2.39 -5.79
CA PRO A 287 -8.50 -3.13 -5.04
C PRO A 287 -8.47 -2.85 -3.54
N GLY A 288 -9.64 -2.75 -2.92
CA GLY A 288 -9.79 -2.46 -1.49
C GLY A 288 -9.42 -1.03 -1.05
N ARG A 289 -9.31 -0.05 -1.95
CA ARG A 289 -9.05 1.36 -1.59
C ARG A 289 -10.21 2.20 -2.09
N PHE A 290 -11.20 2.40 -1.22
CA PHE A 290 -12.52 2.95 -1.52
C PHE A 290 -13.15 2.35 -2.79
N GLN A 291 -13.07 1.03 -2.93
CA GLN A 291 -13.54 0.32 -4.11
C GLN A 291 -15.05 0.11 -4.02
N ILE A 292 -15.81 0.70 -4.96
CA ILE A 292 -17.23 0.40 -5.13
C ILE A 292 -17.37 -0.94 -5.88
N VAL A 293 -18.01 -1.92 -5.25
CA VAL A 293 -18.16 -3.29 -5.75
C VAL A 293 -19.54 -3.53 -6.36
N SER A 294 -20.57 -2.90 -5.80
CA SER A 294 -21.97 -2.91 -6.28
C SER A 294 -22.70 -1.64 -5.85
N GLU A 295 -23.92 -1.40 -6.36
CA GLU A 295 -24.72 -0.19 -6.10
C GLU A 295 -26.08 -0.43 -5.43
N SER A 296 -26.59 -1.68 -5.35
CA SER A 296 -27.89 -1.96 -4.71
C SER A 296 -27.89 -3.29 -3.93
N PRO A 297 -27.48 -3.31 -2.64
CA PRO A 297 -26.93 -2.17 -1.89
C PRO A 297 -25.58 -1.72 -2.44
N ARG A 298 -25.20 -0.48 -2.11
CA ARG A 298 -23.84 -0.03 -2.40
C ARG A 298 -22.86 -0.81 -1.54
N VAL A 299 -21.90 -1.50 -2.14
CA VAL A 299 -20.86 -2.22 -1.40
C VAL A 299 -19.53 -1.52 -1.62
N ILE A 300 -18.84 -1.17 -0.53
CA ILE A 300 -17.55 -0.47 -0.56
C ILE A 300 -16.52 -1.27 0.22
N PHE A 301 -15.36 -1.50 -0.39
CA PHE A 301 -14.19 -2.06 0.28
C PHE A 301 -13.14 -0.98 0.53
N ASP A 302 -12.69 -0.87 1.78
CA ASP A 302 -11.57 0.01 2.13
C ASP A 302 -10.69 -0.59 3.23
N VAL A 303 -9.38 -0.68 2.99
CA VAL A 303 -8.40 -1.27 3.91
C VAL A 303 -7.93 -0.34 5.05
N ALA A 304 -8.62 0.78 5.31
CA ALA A 304 -8.31 1.68 6.42
C ALA A 304 -8.19 0.92 7.76
N HIS A 305 -7.09 1.13 8.46
CA HIS A 305 -6.72 0.39 9.67
C HIS A 305 -5.97 1.24 10.71
N ASN A 306 -5.97 2.56 10.54
CA ASN A 306 -5.43 3.53 11.49
C ASN A 306 -6.32 4.79 11.48
N PRO A 307 -6.24 5.65 12.51
CA PRO A 307 -7.14 6.81 12.65
C PRO A 307 -7.09 7.77 11.46
N HIS A 308 -5.91 8.03 10.90
CA HIS A 308 -5.77 8.91 9.73
C HIS A 308 -6.45 8.35 8.48
N ALA A 309 -6.34 7.04 8.23
CA ALA A 309 -7.06 6.40 7.13
C ALA A 309 -8.58 6.37 7.38
N ALA A 310 -9.00 6.16 8.64
CA ALA A 310 -10.40 6.17 9.02
C ALA A 310 -11.03 7.57 8.89
N GLU A 311 -10.31 8.63 9.24
CA GLU A 311 -10.73 10.02 8.99
C GLU A 311 -10.99 10.26 7.50
N TYR A 312 -10.04 9.88 6.66
CA TYR A 312 -10.18 9.97 5.20
C TYR A 312 -11.41 9.19 4.70
N LEU A 313 -11.56 7.94 5.13
CA LEU A 313 -12.69 7.08 4.78
C LEU A 313 -14.01 7.70 5.23
N THR A 314 -14.09 8.19 6.46
CA THR A 314 -15.24 8.92 7.00
C THR A 314 -15.60 10.15 6.14
N GLY A 315 -14.60 10.92 5.70
CA GLY A 315 -14.79 12.03 4.78
C GLY A 315 -15.40 11.59 3.44
N ARG A 316 -14.90 10.49 2.87
CA ARG A 316 -15.44 9.90 1.63
C ARG A 316 -16.86 9.40 1.80
N MET A 317 -17.17 8.71 2.90
CA MET A 317 -18.51 8.24 3.20
C MET A 317 -19.51 9.40 3.34
N LYS A 318 -19.11 10.51 3.99
CA LYS A 318 -19.96 11.71 4.12
C LYS A 318 -20.24 12.42 2.79
N ALA A 319 -19.38 12.24 1.79
CA ALA A 319 -19.55 12.80 0.46
C ALA A 319 -20.47 11.96 -0.45
N LEU A 320 -20.81 10.73 -0.06
CA LEU A 320 -21.76 9.91 -0.80
C LEU A 320 -23.19 10.47 -0.68
N PRO A 321 -24.08 10.19 -1.66
CA PRO A 321 -25.50 10.51 -1.54
C PRO A 321 -26.09 9.93 -0.24
N LYS A 322 -26.76 10.78 0.55
CA LYS A 322 -27.27 10.46 1.89
C LYS A 322 -28.60 9.71 1.87
N ASN A 323 -28.62 8.51 1.29
CA ASN A 323 -29.77 7.63 1.30
C ASN A 323 -29.43 6.34 2.06
N GLY A 324 -30.40 5.82 2.82
CA GLY A 324 -30.26 4.57 3.56
C GLY A 324 -29.33 4.65 4.77
N ARG A 325 -29.05 3.48 5.35
CA ARG A 325 -28.11 3.27 6.46
C ARG A 325 -26.73 2.89 5.94
N VAL A 326 -25.72 3.05 6.79
CA VAL A 326 -24.37 2.51 6.60
C VAL A 326 -24.15 1.34 7.55
N LEU A 327 -23.98 0.14 6.98
CA LEU A 327 -23.68 -1.09 7.70
C LEU A 327 -22.20 -1.40 7.54
N ALA A 328 -21.44 -1.53 8.63
CA ALA A 328 -20.01 -1.83 8.57
C ALA A 328 -19.70 -3.28 8.98
N VAL A 329 -19.06 -4.02 8.08
CA VAL A 329 -18.40 -5.30 8.35
C VAL A 329 -16.95 -5.01 8.72
N ILE A 330 -16.57 -5.31 9.96
CA ILE A 330 -15.27 -4.89 10.49
C ILE A 330 -14.53 -6.00 11.21
N GLY A 331 -13.23 -6.07 10.91
CA GLY A 331 -12.22 -6.84 11.61
C GLY A 331 -10.93 -6.04 11.64
N MET A 332 -10.21 -6.05 12.77
CA MET A 332 -8.96 -5.29 12.94
C MET A 332 -7.89 -6.14 13.63
N LEU A 333 -6.63 -5.74 13.48
CA LEU A 333 -5.51 -6.31 14.24
C LEU A 333 -5.31 -5.52 15.53
N HIS A 334 -4.96 -6.19 16.64
CA HIS A 334 -4.81 -5.56 17.96
C HIS A 334 -3.61 -4.61 18.04
N ASP A 335 -2.63 -4.75 17.15
CA ASP A 335 -1.45 -3.87 17.10
C ASP A 335 -1.73 -2.54 16.37
N LYS A 336 -2.99 -2.27 16.05
CA LYS A 336 -3.48 -0.99 15.52
C LYS A 336 -4.24 -0.21 16.59
N ASP A 337 -4.33 1.11 16.41
CA ASP A 337 -5.18 1.97 17.24
C ASP A 337 -6.66 1.74 16.89
N ILE A 338 -7.22 0.67 17.43
CA ILE A 338 -8.64 0.28 17.25
C ILE A 338 -9.54 1.41 17.75
N ALA A 339 -9.30 1.92 18.96
CA ALA A 339 -10.15 2.94 19.58
C ALA A 339 -10.22 4.22 18.72
N GLY A 340 -9.07 4.75 18.30
CA GLY A 340 -9.00 5.94 17.45
C GLY A 340 -9.57 5.71 16.05
N THR A 341 -9.35 4.53 15.45
CA THR A 341 -9.93 4.18 14.15
C THR A 341 -11.45 4.12 14.22
N LEU A 342 -12.00 3.40 15.20
CA LEU A 342 -13.44 3.27 15.38
C LEU A 342 -14.10 4.60 15.74
N ALA A 343 -13.45 5.47 16.52
CA ALA A 343 -13.99 6.79 16.87
C ALA A 343 -14.36 7.63 15.63
N TRP A 344 -13.54 7.59 14.59
CA TRP A 344 -13.84 8.26 13.31
C TRP A 344 -15.01 7.62 12.57
N LEU A 345 -15.02 6.29 12.48
CA LEU A 345 -16.02 5.54 11.73
C LEU A 345 -17.41 5.56 12.40
N LYS A 346 -17.47 5.64 13.73
CA LYS A 346 -18.72 5.80 14.50
C LYS A 346 -19.52 7.04 14.09
N SER A 347 -18.90 8.04 13.46
CA SER A 347 -19.59 9.24 12.99
C SER A 347 -20.34 9.05 11.66
N VAL A 348 -20.20 7.90 11.00
CA VAL A 348 -20.83 7.61 9.70
C VAL A 348 -21.50 6.24 9.60
N VAL A 349 -21.18 5.30 10.50
CA VAL A 349 -21.74 3.96 10.53
C VAL A 349 -22.94 3.90 11.46
N ASP A 350 -24.05 3.34 10.97
CA ASP A 350 -25.29 3.13 11.73
C ASP A 350 -25.30 1.76 12.44
N ASP A 351 -24.93 0.70 11.71
CA ASP A 351 -24.99 -0.69 12.19
C ASP A 351 -23.64 -1.40 12.05
N TRP A 352 -23.24 -2.13 13.09
CA TRP A 352 -21.92 -2.76 13.20
C TRP A 352 -21.99 -4.28 13.19
N TYR A 353 -21.19 -4.89 12.31
CA TYR A 353 -21.04 -6.34 12.13
C TYR A 353 -19.57 -6.70 12.39
N CYS A 354 -19.27 -7.03 13.64
CA CYS A 354 -17.92 -7.28 14.11
C CYS A 354 -17.54 -8.75 13.92
N ALA A 355 -16.37 -9.01 13.36
CA ALA A 355 -15.82 -10.33 13.19
C ALA A 355 -14.39 -10.43 13.77
N PRO A 356 -13.99 -11.60 14.27
CA PRO A 356 -12.61 -11.83 14.65
C PRO A 356 -11.73 -11.89 13.40
N LEU A 357 -10.44 -11.57 13.57
CA LEU A 357 -9.40 -11.94 12.61
C LEU A 357 -8.56 -13.09 13.17
N GLU A 358 -8.13 -13.99 12.29
CA GLU A 358 -7.31 -15.14 12.69
C GLU A 358 -5.88 -14.75 13.06
N GLY A 359 -5.22 -15.63 13.82
CA GLY A 359 -3.81 -15.51 14.19
C GLY A 359 -3.55 -14.64 15.43
N PRO A 360 -2.29 -14.61 15.89
CA PRO A 360 -1.93 -14.00 17.17
C PRO A 360 -2.16 -12.48 17.22
N ARG A 361 -2.28 -11.84 16.05
CA ARG A 361 -2.47 -10.40 15.91
C ARG A 361 -3.92 -9.98 15.73
N GLY A 362 -4.84 -10.90 15.48
CA GLY A 362 -6.25 -10.58 15.26
C GLY A 362 -6.94 -10.14 16.54
N ALA A 363 -7.74 -9.08 16.47
CA ALA A 363 -8.69 -8.75 17.52
C ALA A 363 -9.92 -9.68 17.41
N THR A 364 -10.54 -9.97 18.55
CA THR A 364 -11.83 -10.66 18.64
C THR A 364 -12.99 -9.72 18.31
N ALA A 365 -14.14 -10.26 17.91
CA ALA A 365 -15.34 -9.45 17.67
C ALA A 365 -15.80 -8.72 18.94
N GLU A 366 -15.66 -9.35 20.11
CA GLU A 366 -16.04 -8.80 21.41
C GLU A 366 -15.17 -7.58 21.79
N GLN A 367 -13.86 -7.64 21.51
CA GLN A 367 -12.96 -6.49 21.71
C GLN A 367 -13.35 -5.29 20.84
N LEU A 368 -13.79 -5.54 19.60
CA LEU A 368 -14.30 -4.46 18.74
C LEU A 368 -15.60 -3.87 19.28
N LEU A 369 -16.53 -4.73 19.72
CA LEU A 369 -17.81 -4.30 20.30
C LEU A 369 -17.64 -3.47 21.58
N GLU A 370 -16.64 -3.78 22.40
CA GLU A 370 -16.34 -3.02 23.63
C GLU A 370 -16.07 -1.53 23.32
N HIS A 371 -15.34 -1.23 22.24
CA HIS A 371 -15.09 0.13 21.79
C HIS A 371 -16.29 0.81 21.13
N LEU A 372 -17.19 0.02 20.54
CA LEU A 372 -18.37 0.53 19.84
C LEU A 372 -19.50 0.87 20.82
N GLY A 373 -19.77 -0.02 21.79
CA GLY A 373 -20.89 0.05 22.72
C GLY A 373 -22.23 -0.44 22.14
N ASN A 374 -22.26 -0.78 20.84
CA ASN A 374 -23.38 -1.37 20.13
C ASN A 374 -22.88 -2.21 18.94
N GLY A 375 -23.75 -3.03 18.35
CA GLY A 375 -23.42 -3.89 17.20
C GLY A 375 -23.70 -5.37 17.45
N LYS A 376 -23.36 -6.20 16.47
CA LYS A 376 -23.49 -7.66 16.50
C LYS A 376 -22.10 -8.28 16.34
N SER A 377 -21.77 -9.31 17.11
CA SER A 377 -20.59 -10.15 16.89
C SER A 377 -20.94 -11.38 16.07
N PHE A 378 -19.97 -11.87 15.31
CA PHE A 378 -20.04 -13.06 14.49
C PHE A 378 -18.76 -13.86 14.63
N ASP A 379 -18.81 -15.18 14.37
CA ASP A 379 -17.64 -16.05 14.54
C ASP A 379 -16.63 -15.91 13.39
N SER A 380 -17.00 -15.25 12.29
CA SER A 380 -16.13 -15.05 11.12
C SER A 380 -16.53 -13.83 10.30
N VAL A 381 -15.58 -13.32 9.51
CA VAL A 381 -15.82 -12.21 8.55
C VAL A 381 -16.90 -12.60 7.53
N ALA A 382 -16.92 -13.86 7.08
CA ALA A 382 -17.93 -14.36 6.15
C ALA A 382 -19.35 -14.29 6.72
N GLN A 383 -19.54 -14.68 7.99
CA GLN A 383 -20.85 -14.60 8.65
C GLN A 383 -21.28 -13.15 8.92
N ALA A 384 -20.35 -12.28 9.34
CA ALA A 384 -20.62 -10.85 9.50
C ALA A 384 -21.05 -10.21 8.17
N TRP A 385 -20.35 -10.54 7.09
CA TRP A 385 -20.69 -10.14 5.73
C TRP A 385 -22.08 -10.63 5.30
N ASP A 386 -22.39 -11.91 5.51
CA ASP A 386 -23.68 -12.48 5.14
C ASP A 386 -24.84 -11.83 5.89
N ALA A 387 -24.66 -11.59 7.19
CA ALA A 387 -25.65 -10.91 8.01
C ALA A 387 -25.84 -9.45 7.59
N ALA A 388 -24.76 -8.71 7.28
CA ALA A 388 -24.86 -7.34 6.80
C ALA A 388 -25.60 -7.28 5.46
N MET A 389 -25.28 -8.18 4.52
CA MET A 389 -25.95 -8.23 3.22
C MET A 389 -27.41 -8.69 3.30
N ALA A 390 -27.76 -9.55 4.27
CA ALA A 390 -29.14 -9.95 4.52
C ALA A 390 -29.98 -8.82 5.13
N ASP A 391 -29.37 -7.98 5.98
CA ASP A 391 -30.02 -6.85 6.63
C ASP A 391 -30.06 -5.58 5.74
N ALA A 392 -29.19 -5.48 4.74
CA ALA A 392 -29.08 -4.33 3.85
C ALA A 392 -30.26 -4.23 2.86
N LYS A 393 -30.80 -3.03 2.72
CA LYS A 393 -31.75 -2.68 1.66
C LYS A 393 -31.05 -2.10 0.45
N ALA A 394 -31.74 -1.97 -0.68
CA ALA A 394 -31.17 -1.46 -1.92
C ALA A 394 -30.60 -0.03 -1.79
N GLU A 395 -31.19 0.80 -0.91
CA GLU A 395 -30.74 2.15 -0.61
C GLU A 395 -29.57 2.22 0.39
N ASP A 396 -29.26 1.12 1.09
CA ASP A 396 -28.22 1.08 2.12
C ASP A 396 -26.82 0.98 1.49
N THR A 397 -25.80 1.31 2.29
CA THR A 397 -24.38 1.08 1.97
C THR A 397 -23.77 0.08 2.95
N VAL A 398 -23.13 -0.98 2.41
CA VAL A 398 -22.34 -1.94 3.18
C VAL A 398 -20.86 -1.62 2.99
N LEU A 399 -20.18 -1.26 4.07
CA LEU A 399 -18.75 -0.95 4.12
C LEU A 399 -17.98 -2.13 4.72
N VAL A 400 -17.01 -2.69 4.00
CA VAL A 400 -16.07 -3.69 4.54
C VAL A 400 -14.74 -3.00 4.81
N CYS A 401 -14.33 -2.94 6.08
CA CYS A 401 -13.16 -2.17 6.49
C CYS A 401 -12.40 -2.71 7.72
N GLY A 402 -11.37 -1.99 8.15
CA GLY A 402 -10.60 -2.25 9.37
C GLY A 402 -9.28 -2.99 9.16
N SER A 403 -9.15 -3.76 8.07
CA SER A 403 -7.92 -4.49 7.76
C SER A 403 -7.89 -4.97 6.31
N PHE A 404 -6.69 -5.24 5.82
CA PHE A 404 -6.48 -6.01 4.60
C PHE A 404 -7.14 -7.39 4.67
N HIS A 405 -7.06 -8.07 5.83
CA HIS A 405 -7.63 -9.42 6.02
C HIS A 405 -9.15 -9.41 5.89
N THR A 406 -9.82 -8.43 6.50
CA THR A 406 -11.28 -8.28 6.44
C THR A 406 -11.76 -8.13 5.00
N VAL A 407 -11.12 -7.25 4.24
CA VAL A 407 -11.44 -7.01 2.83
C VAL A 407 -11.13 -8.25 1.99
N ALA A 408 -9.96 -8.87 2.18
CA ALA A 408 -9.56 -10.07 1.45
C ALA A 408 -10.55 -11.24 1.65
N HIS A 409 -10.96 -11.51 2.89
CA HIS A 409 -11.94 -12.55 3.18
C HIS A 409 -13.26 -12.34 2.43
N VAL A 410 -13.78 -11.11 2.37
CA VAL A 410 -15.01 -10.84 1.62
C VAL A 410 -14.79 -10.97 0.11
N MET A 411 -13.64 -10.53 -0.42
CA MET A 411 -13.29 -10.74 -1.83
C MET A 411 -13.30 -12.22 -2.20
N GLU A 412 -12.69 -13.07 -1.37
CA GLU A 412 -12.68 -14.53 -1.58
C GLU A 412 -14.08 -15.14 -1.49
N VAL A 413 -14.91 -14.73 -0.53
CA VAL A 413 -16.31 -15.19 -0.41
C VAL A 413 -17.11 -14.88 -1.68
N ILE A 414 -16.96 -13.66 -2.23
CA ILE A 414 -17.65 -13.25 -3.46
C ILE A 414 -17.20 -14.09 -4.66
N ASP A 415 -15.89 -14.30 -4.81
CA ASP A 415 -15.35 -15.06 -5.95
C ASP A 415 -15.65 -16.57 -5.85
N ALA A 416 -15.64 -17.14 -4.64
CA ALA A 416 -16.07 -18.52 -4.39
C ALA A 416 -17.55 -18.74 -4.77
N ARG A 417 -18.43 -17.78 -4.44
CA ARG A 417 -19.85 -17.86 -4.79
C ARG A 417 -20.11 -17.77 -6.30
N ARG A 418 -19.31 -17.01 -7.04
CA ARG A 418 -19.39 -16.92 -8.50
C ARG A 418 -19.00 -18.23 -9.19
N SER A 419 -18.01 -18.94 -8.64
CA SER A 419 -17.50 -20.20 -9.20
C SER A 419 -18.31 -21.43 -8.78
N GLY A 420 -18.88 -21.44 -7.57
CA GLY A 420 -19.73 -22.51 -7.03
C GLY A 420 -21.20 -22.47 -7.45
N GLY A 421 -21.63 -21.44 -8.19
CA GLY A 421 -22.99 -21.30 -8.72
C GLY A 421 -23.24 -21.94 -10.10
N LYS A 422 -22.44 -22.92 -10.50
CA LYS A 422 -22.64 -23.71 -11.72
C LYS A 422 -23.26 -25.07 -11.46
#